data_AF-A0A3D0H4I1-F1
#
_entry.id   AF-A0A3D0H4I1-F1
#
_cell.length_a   1.000
_cell.length_b   1.000
_cell.length_c   1.000
_cell.angle_alpha   90.00
_cell.angle_beta   90.00
_cell.angle_gamma   90.00
#
_symmetry.space_group_name_H-M   'P 1'
#
loop_
_entity.id
_entity.type
_entity.pdbx_description
1 polymer ?
#
loop_
_entity_poly.entity_id
_entity_poly.type
_entity_poly.pdbx_seq_one_letter_code
_entity_poly.pdbx_strand_id
1 'polypeptide(L)'
;MKVLVSDQLAESGIEKLMAVPKFEVEVNTSLTPEELRQIIKEYDALVIRSATKVTEDIIEAADNLKVIARAGIGLDNVDIAAASKRGIVVMNTPEGNVITTAEHAIAMLLALSRNIPQATASIRDGKWEKKRFRGKEVFNKVLGIIGVGRIGRVVVDRAKGLKMNVIAYDPYISRQSIEKMGIEAVSLDELFARADYITVHTPMTQETRNIINAAAFGKMKKGVFVINCARGGIVDEAALYDAIQDGTVAGAALDVFVKEPPKDNPLLTLDKVIATPHLGASTDEAQENVALAVADQVIDYLLHDTIRNAVNAPMIDGEVLATLRPYLTLAERLGHLLAQIIRGAIEEVSIEYIGDASGLDTRPLTTSVLKGMMTPFLSHEVNFVNAPIIAQERNIK
;
A
#
# COMPACT_ATOMS: atom_id res chain seq x y z
N MET A 1 26.84 2.39 -9.36
CA MET A 1 25.41 2.06 -9.58
C MET A 1 24.66 3.36 -9.61
N LYS A 2 23.81 3.57 -10.61
CA LYS A 2 23.06 4.81 -10.80
C LYS A 2 21.70 4.73 -10.11
N VAL A 3 21.37 5.72 -9.29
CA VAL A 3 20.10 5.81 -8.55
C VAL A 3 19.39 7.08 -8.96
N LEU A 4 18.18 6.97 -9.51
CA LEU A 4 17.34 8.11 -9.84
C LEU A 4 16.30 8.33 -8.73
N VAL A 5 16.24 9.53 -8.19
CA VAL A 5 15.13 10.00 -7.34
C VAL A 5 14.25 10.93 -8.19
N SER A 6 13.09 10.43 -8.62
CA SER A 6 12.24 11.13 -9.60
C SER A 6 11.06 11.89 -8.96
N ASP A 7 10.89 11.78 -7.65
CA ASP A 7 9.86 12.49 -6.88
C ASP A 7 10.51 13.24 -5.70
N GLN A 8 9.77 14.20 -5.12
CA GLN A 8 10.24 14.94 -3.95
C GLN A 8 10.41 14.03 -2.72
N LEU A 9 11.66 13.79 -2.33
CA LEU A 9 12.05 13.01 -1.15
C LEU A 9 12.62 13.94 -0.06
N ALA A 10 12.52 13.55 1.21
CA ALA A 10 13.18 14.30 2.29
C ALA A 10 14.70 14.27 2.12
N GLU A 11 15.37 15.38 2.48
CA GLU A 11 16.80 15.58 2.28
C GLU A 11 17.63 14.47 2.95
N SER A 12 17.24 14.06 4.15
CA SER A 12 17.84 12.95 4.91
C SER A 12 17.97 11.64 4.12
N GLY A 13 16.94 11.26 3.35
CA GLY A 13 16.96 10.06 2.51
C GLY A 13 17.88 10.23 1.31
N ILE A 14 17.93 11.42 0.71
CA ILE A 14 18.81 11.75 -0.40
C ILE A 14 20.28 11.74 0.06
N GLU A 15 20.59 12.43 1.16
CA GLU A 15 21.92 12.46 1.76
C GLU A 15 22.42 11.06 2.09
N LYS A 16 21.54 10.21 2.64
CA LYS A 16 21.86 8.82 2.96
C LYS A 16 22.22 8.00 1.72
N LEU A 17 21.52 8.19 0.61
CA LEU A 17 21.87 7.56 -0.67
C LEU A 17 23.19 8.10 -1.21
N MET A 18 23.42 9.42 -1.16
CA MET A 18 24.64 10.08 -1.64
C MET A 18 25.87 9.73 -0.81
N ALA A 19 25.70 9.41 0.48
CA ALA A 19 26.79 8.99 1.37
C ALA A 19 27.38 7.62 1.01
N VAL A 20 26.74 6.85 0.13
CA VAL A 20 27.23 5.53 -0.31
C VAL A 20 28.24 5.70 -1.45
N PRO A 21 29.53 5.37 -1.27
CA PRO A 21 30.58 5.66 -2.28
C PRO A 21 30.40 4.97 -3.64
N LYS A 22 29.58 3.91 -3.70
CA LYS A 22 29.29 3.14 -4.92
C LYS A 22 28.07 3.66 -5.69
N PHE A 23 27.37 4.65 -5.16
CA PHE A 23 26.16 5.22 -5.75
C PHE A 23 26.47 6.53 -6.48
N GLU A 24 25.90 6.65 -7.67
CA GLU A 24 25.77 7.90 -8.40
C GLU A 24 24.29 8.28 -8.32
N VAL A 25 23.95 9.24 -7.45
CA VAL A 25 22.57 9.61 -7.17
C VAL A 25 22.20 10.87 -7.95
N GLU A 26 21.16 10.77 -8.77
CA GLU A 26 20.57 11.89 -9.47
C GLU A 26 19.18 12.18 -8.91
N VAL A 27 18.91 13.46 -8.62
CA VAL A 27 17.60 13.92 -8.16
C VAL A 27 16.99 14.79 -9.26
N ASN A 28 15.93 14.32 -9.89
CA ASN A 28 15.23 15.06 -10.92
C ASN A 28 13.73 14.85 -10.81
N THR A 29 13.07 15.78 -10.11
CA THR A 29 11.65 15.68 -9.75
C THR A 29 10.70 16.29 -10.78
N SER A 30 11.23 16.78 -11.90
CA SER A 30 10.50 17.46 -12.96
C SER A 30 10.31 16.62 -14.22
N LEU A 31 10.73 15.36 -14.20
CA LEU A 31 10.66 14.48 -15.36
C LEU A 31 9.21 14.20 -15.76
N THR A 32 8.91 14.44 -17.03
CA THR A 32 7.71 13.89 -17.65
C THR A 32 7.86 12.38 -17.85
N PRO A 33 6.75 11.62 -18.02
CA PRO A 33 6.83 10.19 -18.29
C PRO A 33 7.70 9.83 -19.50
N GLU A 34 7.66 10.66 -20.56
CA GLU A 34 8.46 10.43 -21.77
C GLU A 34 9.95 10.69 -21.54
N GLU A 35 10.31 11.74 -20.79
CA GLU A 35 11.71 12.00 -20.43
C GLU A 35 12.26 10.89 -19.53
N LEU A 36 11.46 10.45 -18.54
CA LEU A 36 11.83 9.32 -17.68
C LEU A 36 12.10 8.06 -18.51
N ARG A 37 11.20 7.73 -19.46
CA ARG A 37 11.34 6.58 -20.36
C ARG A 37 12.64 6.63 -21.18
N GLN A 38 13.10 7.82 -21.57
CA GLN A 38 14.32 7.97 -22.38
C GLN A 38 15.61 7.72 -21.59
N ILE A 39 15.62 8.07 -20.31
CA ILE A 39 16.83 8.01 -19.47
C ILE A 39 16.88 6.75 -18.58
N ILE A 40 15.74 6.13 -18.28
CA ILE A 40 15.63 5.08 -17.26
C ILE A 40 16.55 3.86 -17.51
N LYS A 41 16.88 3.58 -18.78
CA LYS A 41 17.81 2.52 -19.18
C LYS A 41 19.18 2.56 -18.49
N GLU A 42 19.63 3.73 -18.05
CA GLU A 42 20.94 3.90 -17.43
C GLU A 42 20.96 3.65 -15.92
N TYR A 43 19.79 3.55 -15.26
CA TYR A 43 19.71 3.50 -13.80
C TYR A 43 19.54 2.08 -13.28
N ASP A 44 20.20 1.78 -12.16
CA ASP A 44 20.06 0.53 -11.41
C ASP A 44 18.86 0.58 -10.45
N ALA A 45 18.49 1.77 -9.98
CA ALA A 45 17.38 1.98 -9.05
C ALA A 45 16.58 3.23 -9.39
N LEU A 46 15.27 3.14 -9.17
CA LEU A 46 14.32 4.23 -9.28
C LEU A 46 13.61 4.41 -7.93
N VAL A 47 13.80 5.57 -7.31
CA VAL A 47 13.12 5.99 -6.08
C VAL A 47 12.00 6.96 -6.43
N ILE A 48 10.78 6.59 -6.08
CA ILE A 48 9.57 7.36 -6.39
C ILE A 48 8.72 7.61 -5.14
N ARG A 49 7.70 8.45 -5.28
CA ARG A 49 6.59 8.61 -4.36
C ARG A 49 5.27 8.43 -5.11
N SER A 50 4.42 9.45 -5.16
CA SER A 50 3.09 9.41 -5.76
C SER A 50 2.98 10.15 -7.08
N ALA A 51 3.96 10.97 -7.45
CA ALA A 51 3.87 11.81 -8.65
C ALA A 51 4.30 11.05 -9.90
N THR A 52 5.46 10.42 -9.87
CA THR A 52 5.95 9.56 -10.95
C THR A 52 5.05 8.32 -11.09
N LYS A 53 4.56 8.06 -12.30
CA LYS A 53 3.88 6.81 -12.64
C LYS A 53 4.84 5.92 -13.40
N VAL A 54 5.09 4.73 -12.88
CA VAL A 54 6.01 3.74 -13.46
C VAL A 54 5.18 2.68 -14.17
N THR A 55 4.80 3.01 -15.41
CA THR A 55 3.97 2.19 -16.29
C THR A 55 4.81 1.13 -17.03
N GLU A 56 4.14 0.17 -17.67
CA GLU A 56 4.79 -0.92 -18.43
C GLU A 56 5.80 -0.41 -19.46
N ASP A 57 5.49 0.65 -20.21
CA ASP A 57 6.37 1.26 -21.20
C ASP A 57 7.66 1.87 -20.62
N ILE A 58 7.62 2.42 -19.40
CA ILE A 58 8.81 2.88 -18.68
C ILE A 58 9.64 1.68 -18.21
N ILE A 59 8.99 0.64 -17.72
CA ILE A 59 9.62 -0.59 -17.22
C ILE A 59 10.32 -1.34 -18.36
N GLU A 60 9.69 -1.42 -19.53
CA GLU A 60 10.26 -2.06 -20.72
C GLU A 60 11.48 -1.31 -21.25
N ALA A 61 11.50 0.02 -21.15
CA ALA A 61 12.64 0.85 -21.54
C ALA A 61 13.82 0.76 -20.57
N ALA A 62 13.66 0.10 -19.42
CA ALA A 62 14.64 0.07 -18.36
C ALA A 62 15.58 -1.14 -18.48
N ASP A 63 16.73 -0.96 -19.15
CA ASP A 63 17.70 -2.03 -19.41
C ASP A 63 18.45 -2.50 -18.14
N ASN A 64 18.85 -1.57 -17.27
CA ASN A 64 19.67 -1.88 -16.09
C ASN A 64 18.89 -1.89 -14.78
N LEU A 65 17.61 -1.52 -14.79
CA LEU A 65 16.84 -1.26 -13.58
C LEU A 65 16.59 -2.55 -12.79
N LYS A 66 17.06 -2.58 -11.55
CA LYS A 66 16.95 -3.74 -10.65
C LYS A 66 15.86 -3.54 -9.61
N VAL A 67 15.61 -2.29 -9.20
CA VAL A 67 14.65 -1.96 -8.15
C VAL A 67 13.86 -0.69 -8.44
N ILE A 68 12.56 -0.77 -8.15
CA ILE A 68 11.67 0.39 -7.98
C ILE A 68 11.30 0.46 -6.51
N ALA A 69 11.74 1.50 -5.82
CA ALA A 69 11.50 1.69 -4.40
C ALA A 69 10.59 2.90 -4.18
N ARG A 70 9.38 2.64 -3.66
CA ARG A 70 8.39 3.70 -3.40
C ARG A 70 8.44 4.13 -1.93
N ALA A 71 8.74 5.42 -1.71
CA ALA A 71 8.58 6.07 -0.42
C ALA A 71 7.09 6.35 -0.13
N GLY A 72 6.42 5.32 0.40
CA GLY A 72 5.00 5.31 0.77
C GLY A 72 4.45 3.89 0.86
N ILE A 73 3.19 3.75 1.30
CA ILE A 73 2.52 2.43 1.42
C ILE A 73 1.91 1.96 0.10
N GLY A 74 1.15 2.83 -0.56
CA GLY A 74 0.46 2.46 -1.79
C GLY A 74 1.44 2.05 -2.87
N LEU A 75 0.96 1.36 -3.91
CA LEU A 75 1.73 1.07 -5.12
C LEU A 75 0.90 1.29 -6.39
N ASP A 76 -0.16 2.09 -6.29
CA ASP A 76 -1.15 2.33 -7.36
C ASP A 76 -0.53 3.00 -8.62
N ASN A 77 0.68 3.53 -8.51
CA ASN A 77 1.44 4.19 -9.57
C ASN A 77 2.61 3.35 -10.09
N VAL A 78 2.68 2.05 -9.76
CA VAL A 78 3.70 1.12 -10.27
C VAL A 78 3.00 -0.07 -10.91
N ASP A 79 3.35 -0.39 -12.14
CA ASP A 79 2.92 -1.64 -12.77
C ASP A 79 3.75 -2.81 -12.22
N ILE A 80 3.26 -3.40 -11.13
CA ILE A 80 3.92 -4.52 -10.44
C ILE A 80 3.99 -5.74 -11.36
N ALA A 81 3.01 -5.95 -12.25
CA ALA A 81 3.01 -7.11 -13.14
C ALA A 81 4.12 -6.99 -14.19
N ALA A 82 4.24 -5.82 -14.83
CA ALA A 82 5.31 -5.52 -15.77
C ALA A 82 6.69 -5.59 -15.09
N ALA A 83 6.83 -4.99 -13.90
CA ALA A 83 8.08 -5.04 -13.13
C ALA A 83 8.46 -6.49 -12.79
N SER A 84 7.47 -7.29 -12.36
CA SER A 84 7.67 -8.70 -12.07
C SER A 84 8.14 -9.50 -13.28
N LYS A 85 7.57 -9.29 -14.47
CA LYS A 85 8.01 -9.98 -15.70
C LYS A 85 9.47 -9.65 -16.04
N ARG A 86 9.86 -8.37 -15.92
CA ARG A 86 11.24 -7.89 -16.12
C ARG A 86 12.20 -8.25 -14.98
N GLY A 87 11.72 -8.91 -13.91
CA GLY A 87 12.54 -9.26 -12.76
C GLY A 87 12.94 -8.07 -11.89
N ILE A 88 12.26 -6.94 -12.00
CA ILE A 88 12.55 -5.73 -11.23
C ILE A 88 11.86 -5.85 -9.87
N VAL A 89 12.62 -5.72 -8.79
CA VAL A 89 12.08 -5.77 -7.43
C VAL A 89 11.30 -4.48 -7.15
N VAL A 90 10.07 -4.61 -6.67
CA VAL A 90 9.25 -3.47 -6.22
C VAL A 90 9.16 -3.49 -4.70
N MET A 91 9.66 -2.43 -4.05
CA MET A 91 9.62 -2.27 -2.59
C MET A 91 8.81 -1.02 -2.19
N ASN A 92 8.17 -1.09 -1.03
CA ASN A 92 7.46 0.05 -0.44
C ASN A 92 7.83 0.24 1.04
N THR A 93 7.33 1.29 1.69
CA THR A 93 7.62 1.59 3.11
C THR A 93 6.34 1.50 3.94
N PRO A 94 5.86 0.28 4.29
CA PRO A 94 4.54 0.04 4.86
C PRO A 94 4.33 0.57 6.28
N GLU A 95 5.40 1.01 6.95
CA GLU A 95 5.38 1.45 8.35
C GLU A 95 5.52 2.97 8.51
N GLY A 96 6.14 3.65 7.54
CA GLY A 96 6.63 5.03 7.71
C GLY A 96 5.56 6.10 7.91
N ASN A 97 4.29 5.82 7.56
CA ASN A 97 3.19 6.77 7.70
C ASN A 97 1.99 6.21 8.50
N VAL A 98 2.14 5.06 9.17
CA VAL A 98 1.02 4.38 9.87
C VAL A 98 0.36 5.29 10.91
N ILE A 99 1.19 5.97 11.71
CA ILE A 99 0.72 6.90 12.76
C ILE A 99 0.04 8.11 12.12
N THR A 100 0.71 8.78 11.19
CA THR A 100 0.19 9.96 10.49
C THR A 100 -1.16 9.71 9.82
N THR A 101 -1.32 8.57 9.13
CA THR A 101 -2.58 8.25 8.45
C THR A 101 -3.71 7.97 9.44
N ALA A 102 -3.41 7.32 10.56
CA ALA A 102 -4.39 7.10 11.61
C ALA A 102 -4.81 8.41 12.27
N GLU A 103 -3.86 9.31 12.53
CA GLU A 103 -4.12 10.64 13.09
C GLU A 103 -4.99 11.48 12.15
N HIS A 104 -4.70 11.45 10.84
CA HIS A 104 -5.51 12.14 9.83
C HIS A 104 -6.95 11.61 9.80
N ALA A 105 -7.15 10.29 9.85
CA ALA A 105 -8.50 9.71 9.90
C ALA A 105 -9.30 10.16 11.14
N ILE A 106 -8.65 10.21 12.31
CA ILE A 106 -9.27 10.73 13.55
C ILE A 106 -9.52 12.25 13.44
N ALA A 107 -8.60 13.01 12.86
CA ALA A 107 -8.76 14.45 12.63
C ALA A 107 -9.94 14.73 11.72
N MET A 108 -10.07 13.99 10.62
CA MET A 108 -11.18 14.05 9.68
C MET A 108 -12.51 13.68 10.34
N LEU A 109 -12.54 12.64 11.19
CA LEU A 109 -13.72 12.27 11.99
C LEU A 109 -14.15 13.42 12.91
N LEU A 110 -13.22 14.04 13.64
CA LEU A 110 -13.52 15.14 14.57
C LEU A 110 -13.92 16.42 13.82
N ALA A 111 -13.25 16.74 12.71
CA ALA A 111 -13.58 17.87 11.86
C ALA A 111 -15.00 17.76 11.30
N LEU A 112 -15.37 16.56 10.84
CA LEU A 112 -16.72 16.24 10.37
C LEU A 112 -17.75 16.34 11.48
N SER A 113 -17.45 15.79 12.65
CA SER A 113 -18.34 15.83 13.82
C SER A 113 -18.68 17.26 14.25
N ARG A 114 -17.80 18.23 13.98
CA ARG A 114 -17.88 19.60 14.49
C ARG A 114 -18.04 20.67 13.41
N ASN A 115 -18.17 20.29 12.13
CA ASN A 115 -18.28 21.20 10.98
C ASN A 115 -17.12 22.21 10.90
N ILE A 116 -15.89 21.77 11.25
CA ILE A 116 -14.75 22.70 11.41
C ILE A 116 -14.49 23.49 10.12
N PRO A 117 -14.32 22.87 8.94
CA PRO A 117 -14.00 23.63 7.72
C PRO A 117 -15.08 24.64 7.33
N GLN A 118 -16.36 24.25 7.43
CA GLN A 118 -17.50 25.10 7.09
C GLN A 118 -17.62 26.28 8.06
N ALA A 119 -17.42 26.04 9.37
CA ALA A 119 -17.43 27.10 10.37
C ALA A 119 -16.24 28.07 10.19
N THR A 120 -15.05 27.55 9.88
CA THR A 120 -13.88 28.39 9.57
C THR A 120 -14.13 29.26 8.34
N ALA A 121 -14.71 28.71 7.27
CA ALA A 121 -15.07 29.46 6.07
C ALA A 121 -16.08 30.59 6.39
N SER A 122 -17.13 30.29 7.17
CA SER A 122 -18.10 31.30 7.62
C SER A 122 -17.44 32.46 8.37
N ILE A 123 -16.49 32.19 9.26
CA ILE A 123 -15.80 33.24 10.01
C ILE A 123 -14.90 34.08 9.10
N ARG A 124 -14.23 33.46 8.11
CA ARG A 124 -13.43 34.18 7.10
C ARG A 124 -14.28 35.10 6.23
N ASP A 125 -15.52 34.70 5.96
CA ASP A 125 -16.54 35.53 5.30
C ASP A 125 -17.11 36.65 6.21
N GLY A 126 -16.64 36.78 7.45
CA GLY A 126 -17.13 37.77 8.41
C GLY A 126 -18.49 37.45 9.04
N LYS A 127 -18.99 36.22 8.89
CA LYS A 127 -20.32 35.80 9.39
C LYS A 127 -20.19 35.12 10.75
N TRP A 128 -21.12 35.44 11.67
CA TRP A 128 -21.23 34.81 12.99
C TRP A 128 -22.44 33.88 13.09
N GLU A 129 -22.31 32.66 12.53
CA GLU A 129 -23.45 31.73 12.36
C GLU A 129 -23.53 30.65 13.45
N LYS A 130 -23.38 31.02 14.73
CA LYS A 130 -23.37 30.07 15.87
C LYS A 130 -24.54 29.07 15.88
N LYS A 131 -25.73 29.49 15.43
CA LYS A 131 -26.94 28.63 15.39
C LYS A 131 -26.94 27.62 14.24
N ARG A 132 -26.19 27.88 13.16
CA ARG A 132 -26.08 27.00 11.98
C ARG A 132 -25.24 25.76 12.29
N PHE A 133 -24.11 25.95 12.97
CA PHE A 133 -23.13 24.89 13.20
C PHE A 133 -23.38 24.12 14.49
N ARG A 134 -24.34 23.19 14.46
CA ARG A 134 -24.56 22.22 15.55
C ARG A 134 -23.80 20.93 15.26
N GLY A 135 -22.74 20.68 16.02
CA GLY A 135 -21.96 19.43 15.93
C GLY A 135 -22.60 18.27 16.68
N LYS A 136 -21.92 17.12 16.63
CA LYS A 136 -22.21 15.93 17.42
C LYS A 136 -21.03 15.58 18.31
N GLU A 137 -21.35 15.09 19.51
CA GLU A 137 -20.37 14.53 20.43
C GLU A 137 -20.05 13.08 20.03
N VAL A 138 -18.77 12.71 20.11
CA VAL A 138 -18.28 11.35 19.77
C VAL A 138 -18.27 10.40 20.98
N PHE A 139 -18.30 10.94 22.20
CA PHE A 139 -18.32 10.17 23.43
C PHE A 139 -19.45 9.14 23.45
N ASN A 140 -19.13 7.89 23.79
CA ASN A 140 -20.05 6.74 23.79
C ASN A 140 -20.74 6.44 22.44
N LYS A 141 -20.36 7.07 21.33
CA LYS A 141 -20.84 6.71 19.99
C LYS A 141 -20.15 5.45 19.49
N VAL A 142 -20.84 4.73 18.61
CA VAL A 142 -20.30 3.51 18.00
C VAL A 142 -19.46 3.88 16.78
N LEU A 143 -18.17 3.55 16.80
CA LEU A 143 -17.28 3.61 15.64
C LEU A 143 -17.15 2.21 15.04
N GLY A 144 -17.64 2.04 13.82
CA GLY A 144 -17.38 0.87 12.99
C GLY A 144 -16.09 1.03 12.20
N ILE A 145 -15.16 0.09 12.35
CA ILE A 145 -13.89 0.08 11.61
C ILE A 145 -13.89 -1.09 10.63
N ILE A 146 -13.75 -0.80 9.34
CA ILE A 146 -13.57 -1.81 8.28
C ILE A 146 -12.07 -1.90 7.97
N GLY A 147 -11.46 -3.02 8.32
CA GLY A 147 -10.01 -3.24 8.23
C GLY A 147 -9.28 -2.85 9.52
N VAL A 148 -8.67 -3.82 10.19
CA VAL A 148 -7.86 -3.64 11.42
C VAL A 148 -6.40 -4.08 11.20
N GLY A 149 -5.88 -3.71 10.02
CA GLY A 149 -4.45 -3.73 9.72
C GLY A 149 -3.66 -2.68 10.53
N ARG A 150 -2.43 -2.36 10.09
CA ARG A 150 -1.52 -1.44 10.82
C ARG A 150 -2.18 -0.12 11.22
N ILE A 151 -2.78 0.59 10.25
CA ILE A 151 -3.46 1.88 10.48
C ILE A 151 -4.71 1.71 11.34
N GLY A 152 -5.57 0.75 11.00
CA GLY A 152 -6.83 0.51 11.72
C GLY A 152 -6.61 0.24 13.22
N ARG A 153 -5.52 -0.44 13.60
CA ARG A 153 -5.15 -0.66 15.01
C ARG A 153 -4.82 0.62 15.77
N VAL A 154 -4.14 1.56 15.13
CA VAL A 154 -3.86 2.87 15.74
C VAL A 154 -5.16 3.67 15.86
N VAL A 155 -6.03 3.60 14.85
CA VAL A 155 -7.37 4.25 14.91
C VAL A 155 -8.21 3.67 16.04
N VAL A 156 -8.20 2.35 16.25
CA VAL A 156 -8.84 1.70 17.41
C VAL A 156 -8.36 2.31 18.72
N ASP A 157 -7.05 2.42 18.91
CA ASP A 157 -6.45 2.96 20.12
C ASP A 157 -6.88 4.42 20.36
N ARG A 158 -6.79 5.28 19.33
CA ARG A 158 -7.20 6.70 19.44
C ARG A 158 -8.69 6.85 19.69
N ALA A 159 -9.54 6.05 19.04
CA ALA A 159 -10.98 6.06 19.25
C ALA A 159 -11.37 5.64 20.68
N LYS A 160 -10.65 4.67 21.27
CA LYS A 160 -10.80 4.31 22.68
C LYS A 160 -10.35 5.43 23.62
N GLY A 161 -9.28 6.14 23.27
CA GLY A 161 -8.85 7.36 23.96
C GLY A 161 -9.97 8.40 24.03
N LEU A 162 -10.70 8.57 22.93
CA LEU A 162 -11.90 9.41 22.81
C LEU A 162 -13.17 8.81 23.45
N LYS A 163 -13.06 7.63 24.07
CA LYS A 163 -14.16 6.90 24.73
C LYS A 163 -15.33 6.57 23.79
N MET A 164 -15.01 6.22 22.54
CA MET A 164 -15.97 5.64 21.61
C MET A 164 -16.13 4.13 21.85
N ASN A 165 -17.29 3.59 21.48
CA ASN A 165 -17.54 2.16 21.45
C ASN A 165 -17.08 1.60 20.09
N VAL A 166 -15.96 0.90 20.06
CA VAL A 166 -15.35 0.44 18.80
C VAL A 166 -15.77 -0.99 18.46
N ILE A 167 -16.31 -1.18 17.25
CA ILE A 167 -16.58 -2.48 16.64
C ILE A 167 -15.82 -2.58 15.32
N ALA A 168 -15.36 -3.78 14.95
CA ALA A 168 -14.54 -3.95 13.76
C ALA A 168 -14.92 -5.17 12.92
N TYR A 169 -14.75 -5.02 11.61
CA TYR A 169 -14.84 -6.10 10.64
C TYR A 169 -13.51 -6.18 9.87
N ASP A 170 -12.91 -7.37 9.88
CA ASP A 170 -11.76 -7.71 9.03
C ASP A 170 -11.75 -9.22 8.78
N PRO A 171 -11.98 -9.67 7.54
CA PRO A 171 -12.07 -11.09 7.24
C PRO A 171 -10.71 -11.80 7.27
N TYR A 172 -9.60 -11.05 7.29
CA TYR A 172 -8.24 -11.58 7.27
C TYR A 172 -7.59 -11.63 8.66
N ILE A 173 -8.26 -11.08 9.69
CA ILE A 173 -7.78 -11.12 11.07
C ILE A 173 -8.76 -11.93 11.91
N SER A 174 -8.24 -12.92 12.65
CA SER A 174 -9.09 -13.79 13.46
C SER A 174 -9.87 -12.99 14.51
N ARG A 175 -11.12 -13.38 14.75
CA ARG A 175 -11.98 -12.81 15.80
C ARG A 175 -11.27 -12.69 17.15
N GLN A 176 -10.58 -13.74 17.56
CA GLN A 176 -9.81 -13.74 18.81
C GLN A 176 -8.70 -12.67 18.84
N SER A 177 -8.05 -12.39 17.71
CA SER A 177 -7.03 -11.34 17.63
C SER A 177 -7.64 -9.94 17.74
N ILE A 178 -8.84 -9.75 17.18
CA ILE A 178 -9.61 -8.52 17.29
C ILE A 178 -10.05 -8.30 18.75
N GLU A 179 -10.60 -9.33 19.38
CA GLU A 179 -11.07 -9.28 20.77
C GLU A 179 -9.94 -9.05 21.78
N LYS A 180 -8.72 -9.55 21.51
CA LYS A 180 -7.51 -9.24 22.30
C LYS A 180 -7.16 -7.75 22.29
N MET A 181 -7.55 -7.00 21.26
CA MET A 181 -7.42 -5.54 21.23
C MET A 181 -8.48 -4.84 22.08
N GLY A 182 -9.37 -5.60 22.73
CA GLY A 182 -10.47 -5.12 23.57
C GLY A 182 -11.59 -4.45 22.77
N ILE A 183 -11.82 -4.88 21.53
CA ILE A 183 -12.92 -4.43 20.67
C ILE A 183 -13.71 -5.63 20.16
N GLU A 184 -14.96 -5.41 19.82
CA GLU A 184 -15.83 -6.48 19.33
C GLU A 184 -15.59 -6.73 17.84
N ALA A 185 -15.32 -7.99 17.47
CA ALA A 185 -15.34 -8.42 16.08
C ALA A 185 -16.79 -8.69 15.66
N VAL A 186 -17.23 -8.05 14.59
CA VAL A 186 -18.60 -8.15 14.07
C VAL A 186 -18.59 -8.47 12.59
N SER A 187 -19.70 -8.99 12.07
CA SER A 187 -19.93 -9.04 10.62
C SER A 187 -20.10 -7.64 10.04
N LEU A 188 -19.93 -7.53 8.72
CA LEU A 188 -20.10 -6.25 8.03
C LEU A 188 -21.54 -5.70 8.16
N ASP A 189 -22.55 -6.58 8.13
CA ASP A 189 -23.96 -6.19 8.30
C ASP A 189 -24.26 -5.70 9.73
N GLU A 190 -23.69 -6.34 10.75
CA GLU A 190 -23.79 -5.86 12.13
C GLU A 190 -23.07 -4.51 12.32
N LEU A 191 -21.93 -4.31 11.65
CA LEU A 191 -21.20 -3.04 11.68
C LEU A 191 -22.08 -1.91 11.12
N PHE A 192 -22.66 -2.10 9.93
CA PHE A 192 -23.54 -1.12 9.29
C PHE A 192 -24.76 -0.79 10.16
N ALA A 193 -25.40 -1.81 10.72
CA ALA A 193 -26.61 -1.63 11.52
C ALA A 193 -26.37 -0.88 12.85
N ARG A 194 -25.15 -0.88 13.39
CA ARG A 194 -24.84 -0.38 14.74
C ARG A 194 -24.06 0.94 14.75
N ALA A 195 -23.19 1.15 13.76
CA ALA A 195 -22.24 2.25 13.73
C ALA A 195 -22.91 3.64 13.59
N ASP A 196 -22.46 4.59 14.42
CA ASP A 196 -22.76 6.02 14.24
C ASP A 196 -21.74 6.70 13.33
N TYR A 197 -20.51 6.18 13.31
CA TYR A 197 -19.41 6.57 12.43
C TYR A 197 -18.81 5.31 11.82
N ILE A 198 -18.47 5.33 10.54
CA ILE A 198 -17.78 4.26 9.83
C ILE A 198 -16.49 4.81 9.25
N THR A 199 -15.37 4.14 9.50
CA THR A 199 -14.08 4.45 8.89
C THR A 199 -13.49 3.21 8.22
N VAL A 200 -12.85 3.39 7.08
CA VAL A 200 -12.24 2.29 6.30
C VAL A 200 -10.71 2.41 6.29
N HIS A 201 -10.05 1.27 6.49
CA HIS A 201 -8.59 1.12 6.52
C HIS A 201 -8.14 -0.16 5.80
N THR A 202 -8.76 -0.44 4.66
CA THR A 202 -8.43 -1.58 3.80
C THR A 202 -7.63 -1.15 2.58
N PRO A 203 -6.83 -2.05 1.97
CA PRO A 203 -6.29 -1.82 0.63
C PRO A 203 -7.42 -1.81 -0.41
N MET A 204 -7.12 -1.29 -1.61
CA MET A 204 -7.99 -1.42 -2.78
C MET A 204 -7.77 -2.78 -3.43
N THR A 205 -8.80 -3.63 -3.42
CA THR A 205 -8.82 -4.94 -4.08
C THR A 205 -10.17 -5.12 -4.78
N GLN A 206 -10.37 -6.23 -5.48
CA GLN A 206 -11.66 -6.53 -6.09
C GLN A 206 -12.76 -6.73 -5.03
N GLU A 207 -12.41 -7.27 -3.86
CA GLU A 207 -13.31 -7.53 -2.74
C GLU A 207 -13.66 -6.25 -1.94
N THR A 208 -12.75 -5.28 -1.88
CA THR A 208 -12.95 -4.04 -1.12
C THR A 208 -13.50 -2.89 -1.97
N ARG A 209 -13.45 -3.02 -3.30
CA ARG A 209 -14.03 -2.06 -4.24
C ARG A 209 -15.54 -1.94 -3.99
N ASN A 210 -15.99 -0.73 -3.74
CA ASN A 210 -17.38 -0.38 -3.44
C ASN A 210 -17.99 -1.27 -2.34
N ILE A 211 -17.19 -1.67 -1.34
CA ILE A 211 -17.69 -2.41 -0.17
C ILE A 211 -18.73 -1.60 0.60
N ILE A 212 -18.62 -0.27 0.56
CA ILE A 212 -19.68 0.66 0.96
C ILE A 212 -20.36 1.19 -0.30
N ASN A 213 -21.44 0.53 -0.72
CA ASN A 213 -22.28 0.88 -1.87
C ASN A 213 -23.72 1.21 -1.44
N ALA A 214 -24.62 1.42 -2.42
CA ALA A 214 -26.04 1.71 -2.16
C ALA A 214 -26.74 0.67 -1.25
N ALA A 215 -26.45 -0.63 -1.45
CA ALA A 215 -27.02 -1.68 -0.61
C ALA A 215 -26.45 -1.64 0.81
N ALA A 216 -25.17 -1.30 0.98
CA ALA A 216 -24.56 -1.07 2.29
C ALA A 216 -25.22 0.12 3.01
N PHE A 217 -25.39 1.26 2.32
CA PHE A 217 -26.06 2.44 2.89
C PHE A 217 -27.49 2.13 3.36
N GLY A 218 -28.23 1.30 2.63
CA GLY A 218 -29.57 0.86 3.02
C GLY A 218 -29.63 0.05 4.32
N LYS A 219 -28.49 -0.49 4.79
CA LYS A 219 -28.37 -1.22 6.06
C LYS A 219 -27.92 -0.34 7.23
N MET A 220 -27.51 0.91 6.96
CA MET A 220 -26.93 1.78 7.97
C MET A 220 -27.97 2.52 8.80
N LYS A 221 -27.55 2.99 9.98
CA LYS A 221 -28.36 3.93 10.78
C LYS A 221 -28.55 5.24 10.03
N LYS A 222 -29.79 5.75 10.04
CA LYS A 222 -30.06 7.09 9.49
C LYS A 222 -29.24 8.15 10.25
N GLY A 223 -28.48 8.94 9.50
CA GLY A 223 -27.60 9.99 10.02
C GLY A 223 -26.20 9.50 10.45
N VAL A 224 -25.74 8.36 9.93
CA VAL A 224 -24.36 7.85 10.06
C VAL A 224 -23.36 8.81 9.40
N PHE A 225 -22.11 8.81 9.85
CA PHE A 225 -21.00 9.48 9.15
C PHE A 225 -20.03 8.48 8.56
N VAL A 226 -19.44 8.83 7.41
CA VAL A 226 -18.49 7.99 6.70
C VAL A 226 -17.15 8.70 6.54
N ILE A 227 -16.07 8.02 6.87
CA ILE A 227 -14.71 8.50 6.76
C ILE A 227 -13.92 7.56 5.84
N ASN A 228 -13.29 8.10 4.81
CA ASN A 228 -12.37 7.34 3.96
C ASN A 228 -11.07 8.11 3.77
N CYS A 229 -10.04 7.66 4.49
CA CYS A 229 -8.66 8.10 4.34
C CYS A 229 -7.75 6.94 3.90
N ALA A 230 -8.33 5.91 3.26
CA ALA A 230 -7.60 4.72 2.83
C ALA A 230 -7.33 4.74 1.33
N ARG A 231 -8.33 4.38 0.51
CA ARG A 231 -8.24 4.43 -0.96
C ARG A 231 -9.55 4.87 -1.59
N GLY A 232 -9.46 5.61 -2.69
CA GLY A 232 -10.61 5.99 -3.50
C GLY A 232 -11.30 4.77 -4.11
N GLY A 233 -12.63 4.75 -4.13
CA GLY A 233 -13.41 3.61 -4.64
C GLY A 233 -13.68 2.48 -3.63
N ILE A 234 -13.26 2.60 -2.37
CA ILE A 234 -13.74 1.70 -1.30
C ILE A 234 -15.20 2.05 -0.98
N VAL A 235 -15.47 3.36 -0.95
CA VAL A 235 -16.82 3.92 -0.88
C VAL A 235 -17.23 4.28 -2.30
N ASP A 236 -18.39 3.80 -2.72
CA ASP A 236 -19.01 4.20 -3.98
C ASP A 236 -19.44 5.67 -3.88
N GLU A 237 -18.75 6.53 -4.63
CA GLU A 237 -18.92 7.99 -4.56
C GLU A 237 -20.31 8.45 -5.02
N ALA A 238 -20.90 7.77 -6.00
CA ALA A 238 -22.22 8.10 -6.50
C ALA A 238 -23.29 7.69 -5.47
N ALA A 239 -23.19 6.47 -4.94
CA ALA A 239 -24.10 6.02 -3.89
C ALA A 239 -23.98 6.87 -2.61
N LEU A 240 -22.77 7.34 -2.28
CA LEU A 240 -22.53 8.25 -1.15
C LEU A 240 -23.23 9.60 -1.37
N TYR A 241 -23.17 10.14 -2.59
CA TYR A 241 -23.85 11.39 -2.93
C TYR A 241 -25.36 11.28 -2.68
N ASP A 242 -25.98 10.21 -3.20
CA ASP A 242 -27.42 9.95 -3.04
C ASP A 242 -27.80 9.77 -1.57
N ALA A 243 -27.00 8.99 -0.81
CA ALA A 243 -27.23 8.76 0.61
C ALA A 243 -27.07 10.03 1.48
N ILE A 244 -26.28 11.02 1.04
CA ILE A 244 -26.17 12.31 1.73
C ILE A 244 -27.38 13.21 1.40
N GLN A 245 -27.87 13.15 0.16
CA GLN A 245 -29.05 13.89 -0.29
C GLN A 245 -30.32 13.40 0.42
N ASP A 246 -30.53 12.09 0.51
CA ASP A 246 -31.71 11.51 1.19
C ASP A 246 -31.63 11.54 2.73
N GLY A 247 -30.44 11.86 3.26
CA GLY A 247 -30.18 12.02 4.69
C GLY A 247 -29.91 10.70 5.45
N THR A 248 -29.71 9.59 4.74
CA THR A 248 -29.18 8.35 5.30
C THR A 248 -27.78 8.58 5.89
N VAL A 249 -26.93 9.31 5.17
CA VAL A 249 -25.61 9.76 5.64
C VAL A 249 -25.69 11.23 6.04
N ALA A 250 -25.31 11.53 7.29
CA ALA A 250 -25.33 12.89 7.82
C ALA A 250 -24.18 13.76 7.27
N GLY A 251 -23.08 13.13 6.87
CA GLY A 251 -21.93 13.77 6.24
C GLY A 251 -20.80 12.78 6.03
N ALA A 252 -19.81 13.18 5.23
CA ALA A 252 -18.64 12.35 4.93
C ALA A 252 -17.35 13.15 4.97
N ALA A 253 -16.24 12.48 5.31
CA ALA A 253 -14.91 13.03 5.27
C ALA A 253 -14.01 12.15 4.39
N LEU A 254 -13.51 12.70 3.29
CA LEU A 254 -12.78 11.96 2.25
C LEU A 254 -11.40 12.59 2.07
N ASP A 255 -10.36 11.77 2.16
CA ASP A 255 -9.00 12.19 1.81
C ASP A 255 -8.58 11.68 0.42
N VAL A 256 -9.34 10.73 -0.13
CA VAL A 256 -8.97 9.96 -1.33
C VAL A 256 -10.19 9.81 -2.24
N PHE A 257 -9.95 9.75 -3.54
CA PHE A 257 -10.99 9.71 -4.58
C PHE A 257 -10.66 8.69 -5.66
N VAL A 258 -11.68 8.16 -6.37
CA VAL A 258 -11.49 7.23 -7.49
C VAL A 258 -10.59 7.85 -8.56
N LYS A 259 -10.78 9.15 -8.81
CA LYS A 259 -9.96 9.94 -9.72
C LYS A 259 -9.34 11.11 -8.98
N GLU A 260 -8.02 11.17 -8.98
CA GLU A 260 -7.25 12.24 -8.35
C GLU A 260 -6.45 12.99 -9.43
N PRO A 261 -6.58 14.33 -9.57
CA PRO A 261 -7.46 15.22 -8.80
C PRO A 261 -8.96 15.02 -9.09
N PRO A 262 -9.86 15.16 -8.08
CA PRO A 262 -11.29 14.89 -8.19
C PRO A 262 -12.06 16.04 -8.83
N LYS A 263 -11.63 16.48 -10.02
CA LYS A 263 -12.33 17.52 -10.79
C LYS A 263 -13.76 17.05 -11.07
N ASP A 264 -14.71 17.96 -10.89
CA ASP A 264 -16.14 17.77 -11.17
C ASP A 264 -16.84 16.69 -10.34
N ASN A 265 -16.23 16.22 -9.25
CA ASN A 265 -16.86 15.23 -8.37
C ASN A 265 -18.07 15.85 -7.64
N PRO A 266 -19.30 15.31 -7.82
CA PRO A 266 -20.52 15.88 -7.22
C PRO A 266 -20.48 15.96 -5.69
N LEU A 267 -19.72 15.09 -5.03
CA LEU A 267 -19.57 15.13 -3.57
C LEU A 267 -19.00 16.47 -3.08
N LEU A 268 -18.17 17.13 -3.89
CA LEU A 268 -17.55 18.40 -3.55
C LEU A 268 -18.53 19.58 -3.59
N THR A 269 -19.74 19.39 -4.13
CA THR A 269 -20.80 20.41 -4.10
C THR A 269 -21.62 20.36 -2.82
N LEU A 270 -21.37 19.40 -1.93
CA LEU A 270 -22.17 19.17 -0.72
C LEU A 270 -21.50 19.79 0.50
N ASP A 271 -22.16 20.74 1.16
CA ASP A 271 -21.72 21.33 2.44
C ASP A 271 -21.43 20.29 3.53
N LYS A 272 -22.04 19.11 3.44
CA LYS A 272 -21.90 17.98 4.40
C LYS A 272 -20.65 17.11 4.14
N VAL A 273 -19.88 17.41 3.10
CA VAL A 273 -18.66 16.68 2.74
C VAL A 273 -17.44 17.54 3.09
N ILE A 274 -16.49 16.92 3.79
CA ILE A 274 -15.14 17.46 3.99
C ILE A 274 -14.20 16.68 3.09
N ALA A 275 -13.38 17.39 2.33
CA ALA A 275 -12.39 16.80 1.45
C ALA A 275 -10.99 17.35 1.74
N THR A 276 -9.99 16.48 1.68
CA THR A 276 -8.57 16.85 1.73
C THR A 276 -7.83 16.20 0.56
N PRO A 277 -6.78 16.85 0.01
CA PRO A 277 -6.11 16.36 -1.20
C PRO A 277 -5.06 15.29 -0.86
N HIS A 278 -5.51 14.12 -0.37
CA HIS A 278 -4.66 12.96 -0.09
C HIS A 278 -3.51 13.28 0.89
N LEU A 279 -3.87 13.87 2.04
CA LEU A 279 -2.95 14.34 3.07
C LEU A 279 -2.61 13.30 4.13
N GLY A 280 -3.16 12.08 4.07
CA GLY A 280 -2.97 11.05 5.09
C GLY A 280 -1.52 10.67 5.38
N ALA A 281 -0.56 11.03 4.53
CA ALA A 281 0.88 10.82 4.76
C ALA A 281 1.70 12.12 4.71
N SER A 282 1.04 13.28 4.67
CA SER A 282 1.68 14.58 4.41
C SER A 282 2.05 15.29 5.71
N THR A 283 2.96 14.68 6.48
CA THR A 283 3.62 15.31 7.64
C THR A 283 5.13 15.16 7.56
N ASP A 284 5.87 16.07 8.19
CA ASP A 284 7.34 16.05 8.17
C ASP A 284 7.89 14.71 8.69
N GLU A 285 7.31 14.16 9.77
CA GLU A 285 7.72 12.87 10.33
C GLU A 285 7.48 11.71 9.37
N ALA A 286 6.34 11.70 8.68
CA ALA A 286 6.06 10.65 7.69
C ALA A 286 7.01 10.76 6.49
N GLN A 287 7.26 11.98 6.01
CA GLN A 287 8.19 12.24 4.91
C GLN A 287 9.60 11.77 5.24
N GLU A 288 10.09 12.09 6.43
CA GLU A 288 11.39 11.68 6.94
C GLU A 288 11.48 10.16 7.05
N ASN A 289 10.51 9.52 7.72
CA ASN A 289 10.52 8.09 7.95
C ASN A 289 10.49 7.28 6.66
N VAL A 290 9.65 7.65 5.69
CA VAL A 290 9.61 6.94 4.40
C VAL A 290 10.87 7.19 3.57
N ALA A 291 11.48 8.37 3.66
CA ALA A 291 12.71 8.69 2.96
C ALA A 291 13.90 7.89 3.47
N LEU A 292 14.07 7.80 4.80
CA LEU A 292 15.11 6.97 5.41
C LEU A 292 14.91 5.50 5.12
N ALA A 293 13.67 5.00 5.24
CA ALA A 293 13.35 3.61 4.97
C ALA A 293 13.60 3.23 3.50
N VAL A 294 13.17 4.05 2.54
CA VAL A 294 13.39 3.75 1.11
C VAL A 294 14.88 3.78 0.75
N ALA A 295 15.65 4.70 1.36
CA ALA A 295 17.09 4.74 1.19
C ALA A 295 17.75 3.45 1.70
N ASP A 296 17.42 3.00 2.91
CA ASP A 296 17.91 1.73 3.46
C ASP A 296 17.59 0.54 2.55
N GLN A 297 16.37 0.49 2.01
CA GLN A 297 15.94 -0.57 1.09
C GLN A 297 16.79 -0.62 -0.18
N VAL A 298 17.01 0.54 -0.82
CA VAL A 298 17.82 0.62 -2.04
C VAL A 298 19.27 0.26 -1.76
N ILE A 299 19.84 0.75 -0.66
CA ILE A 299 21.21 0.46 -0.23
C ILE A 299 21.40 -1.04 -0.01
N ASP A 300 20.51 -1.64 0.78
CA ASP A 300 20.58 -3.05 1.13
C ASP A 300 20.39 -3.96 -0.09
N TYR A 301 19.49 -3.60 -0.99
CA TYR A 301 19.26 -4.39 -2.19
C TYR A 301 20.44 -4.29 -3.17
N LEU A 302 20.89 -3.08 -3.51
CA LEU A 302 21.95 -2.90 -4.51
C LEU A 302 23.33 -3.35 -4.03
N LEU A 303 23.62 -3.29 -2.72
CA LEU A 303 24.93 -3.70 -2.19
C LEU A 303 24.97 -5.14 -1.67
N HIS A 304 23.85 -5.66 -1.18
CA HIS A 304 23.82 -6.89 -0.39
C HIS A 304 22.76 -7.88 -0.88
N ASP A 305 22.08 -7.61 -2.00
CA ASP A 305 20.94 -8.39 -2.52
C ASP A 305 19.84 -8.62 -1.46
N THR A 306 19.77 -7.74 -0.46
CA THR A 306 18.86 -7.89 0.68
C THR A 306 17.55 -7.16 0.38
N ILE A 307 16.47 -7.94 0.24
CA ILE A 307 15.15 -7.43 -0.11
C ILE A 307 14.33 -7.15 1.16
N ARG A 308 13.76 -5.95 1.26
CA ARG A 308 12.93 -5.53 2.41
C ARG A 308 11.58 -5.00 1.92
N ASN A 309 10.48 -5.51 2.47
CA ASN A 309 9.12 -5.09 2.08
C ASN A 309 8.90 -5.11 0.55
N ALA A 310 9.46 -6.11 -0.14
CA ALA A 310 9.09 -6.34 -1.53
C ALA A 310 7.64 -6.82 -1.61
N VAL A 311 6.97 -6.36 -2.66
CA VAL A 311 5.58 -6.76 -2.95
C VAL A 311 5.47 -7.83 -4.03
N ASN A 312 6.54 -8.02 -4.81
CA ASN A 312 6.60 -9.00 -5.89
C ASN A 312 7.71 -10.04 -5.73
N ALA A 313 8.39 -10.05 -4.58
CA ALA A 313 9.37 -11.08 -4.23
C ALA A 313 8.99 -11.70 -2.88
N PRO A 314 9.27 -13.00 -2.65
CA PRO A 314 9.05 -13.60 -1.35
C PRO A 314 9.89 -12.89 -0.28
N MET A 315 9.21 -12.38 0.74
CA MET A 315 9.85 -11.78 1.91
C MET A 315 10.41 -12.90 2.80
N ILE A 316 11.72 -12.88 3.04
CA ILE A 316 12.36 -13.80 3.98
C ILE A 316 12.91 -12.95 5.12
N ASP A 317 12.37 -13.12 6.32
CA ASP A 317 12.89 -12.51 7.55
C ASP A 317 14.38 -12.87 7.74
N GLY A 318 15.20 -12.00 8.33
CA GLY A 318 16.63 -12.24 8.53
C GLY A 318 16.98 -13.52 9.31
N GLU A 319 16.22 -13.87 10.35
CA GLU A 319 16.44 -15.10 11.13
C GLU A 319 16.04 -16.35 10.33
N VAL A 320 14.92 -16.24 9.61
CA VAL A 320 14.42 -17.29 8.72
C VAL A 320 15.37 -17.46 7.52
N LEU A 321 15.93 -16.37 7.00
CA LEU A 321 16.89 -16.36 5.90
C LEU A 321 18.18 -17.02 6.32
N ALA A 322 18.70 -16.75 7.53
CA ALA A 322 19.90 -17.43 8.03
C ALA A 322 19.71 -18.96 8.06
N THR A 323 18.52 -19.41 8.48
CA THR A 323 18.14 -20.84 8.50
C THR A 323 17.93 -21.40 7.09
N LEU A 324 17.31 -20.63 6.19
CA LEU A 324 17.01 -21.04 4.82
C LEU A 324 18.21 -20.94 3.87
N ARG A 325 19.21 -20.11 4.16
CA ARG A 325 20.33 -19.79 3.24
C ARG A 325 21.07 -21.03 2.74
N PRO A 326 21.38 -22.05 3.56
CA PRO A 326 21.97 -23.30 3.08
C PRO A 326 21.05 -24.03 2.08
N TYR A 327 19.76 -24.08 2.35
CA TYR A 327 18.76 -24.71 1.49
C TYR A 327 18.55 -23.94 0.18
N LEU A 328 18.49 -22.61 0.23
CA LEU A 328 18.40 -21.74 -0.95
C LEU A 328 19.61 -21.94 -1.86
N THR A 329 20.80 -21.99 -1.28
CA THR A 329 22.06 -22.23 -2.01
C THR A 329 22.07 -23.62 -2.65
N LEU A 330 21.62 -24.64 -1.91
CA LEU A 330 21.51 -26.00 -2.45
C LEU A 330 20.48 -26.07 -3.58
N ALA A 331 19.29 -25.52 -3.38
CA ALA A 331 18.22 -25.48 -4.36
C ALA A 331 18.66 -24.83 -5.67
N GLU A 332 19.31 -23.67 -5.61
CA GLU A 332 19.85 -22.99 -6.79
C GLU A 332 20.92 -23.83 -7.50
N ARG A 333 21.83 -24.48 -6.74
CA ARG A 333 22.83 -25.38 -7.31
C ARG A 333 22.23 -26.63 -7.94
N LEU A 334 21.17 -27.19 -7.36
CA LEU A 334 20.43 -28.31 -7.93
C LEU A 334 19.77 -27.90 -9.25
N GLY A 335 19.19 -26.71 -9.32
CA GLY A 335 18.69 -26.13 -10.57
C GLY A 335 19.80 -26.06 -11.63
N HIS A 336 20.95 -25.48 -11.29
CA HIS A 336 22.11 -25.40 -12.19
C HIS A 336 22.60 -26.77 -12.66
N LEU A 337 22.55 -27.78 -11.78
CA LEU A 337 22.93 -29.15 -12.13
C LEU A 337 21.92 -29.76 -13.10
N LEU A 338 20.62 -29.61 -12.84
CA LEU A 338 19.55 -30.10 -13.72
C LEU A 338 19.68 -29.52 -15.13
N ALA A 339 19.95 -28.22 -15.25
CA ALA A 339 20.14 -27.54 -16.52
C ALA A 339 21.30 -28.10 -17.38
N GLN A 340 22.30 -28.72 -16.76
CA GLN A 340 23.43 -29.34 -17.46
C GLN A 340 23.15 -30.79 -17.86
N ILE A 341 22.22 -31.46 -17.19
CA ILE A 341 21.87 -32.86 -17.42
C ILE A 341 20.75 -32.98 -18.46
N ILE A 342 19.80 -32.04 -18.43
CA ILE A 342 18.62 -32.05 -19.31
C ILE A 342 19.06 -31.87 -20.76
N ARG A 343 18.44 -32.64 -21.66
CA ARG A 343 18.59 -32.51 -23.11
C ARG A 343 17.23 -32.19 -23.71
N GLY A 344 17.08 -31.01 -24.31
CA GLY A 344 15.83 -30.55 -24.90
C GLY A 344 15.05 -29.57 -24.02
N ALA A 345 13.80 -29.31 -24.39
CA ALA A 345 12.91 -28.41 -23.65
C ALA A 345 12.44 -29.05 -22.34
N ILE A 346 12.30 -28.22 -21.30
CA ILE A 346 11.79 -28.64 -19.99
C ILE A 346 10.26 -28.52 -20.04
N GLU A 347 9.56 -29.59 -19.71
CA GLU A 347 8.09 -29.62 -19.67
C GLU A 347 7.54 -29.61 -18.25
N GLU A 348 8.25 -30.25 -17.31
CA GLU A 348 7.82 -30.40 -15.91
C GLU A 348 9.03 -30.43 -14.98
N VAL A 349 8.91 -29.77 -13.82
CA VAL A 349 9.91 -29.82 -12.74
C VAL A 349 9.25 -30.29 -11.45
N SER A 350 9.56 -31.52 -11.05
CA SER A 350 9.11 -32.04 -9.75
C SER A 350 10.13 -31.72 -8.65
N ILE A 351 9.68 -31.08 -7.58
CA ILE A 351 10.51 -30.73 -6.43
C ILE A 351 9.91 -31.36 -5.17
N GLU A 352 10.65 -32.28 -4.56
CA GLU A 352 10.26 -32.95 -3.33
C GLU A 352 11.03 -32.38 -2.12
N TYR A 353 10.31 -32.02 -1.07
CA TYR A 353 10.88 -31.51 0.19
C TYR A 353 10.77 -32.60 1.25
N ILE A 354 11.91 -33.13 1.71
CA ILE A 354 11.96 -34.28 2.63
C ILE A 354 12.72 -33.90 3.91
N GLY A 355 12.28 -34.43 5.05
CA GLY A 355 12.91 -34.21 6.36
C GLY A 355 12.68 -32.79 6.88
N ASP A 356 13.70 -32.20 7.50
CA ASP A 356 13.59 -30.87 8.13
C ASP A 356 13.19 -29.76 7.13
N ALA A 357 13.52 -29.92 5.85
CA ALA A 357 13.14 -28.98 4.79
C ALA A 357 11.61 -28.91 4.56
N SER A 358 10.87 -29.99 4.87
CA SER A 358 9.41 -30.03 4.70
C SER A 358 8.65 -29.16 5.71
N GLY A 359 9.28 -28.81 6.83
CA GLY A 359 8.73 -27.92 7.85
C GLY A 359 8.99 -26.43 7.60
N LEU A 360 9.74 -26.09 6.54
CA LEU A 360 10.11 -24.72 6.18
C LEU A 360 9.14 -24.15 5.13
N ASP A 361 9.14 -22.82 4.95
CA ASP A 361 8.49 -22.22 3.78
C ASP A 361 9.24 -22.65 2.51
N THR A 362 8.59 -23.49 1.70
CA THR A 362 9.20 -24.11 0.52
C THR A 362 9.16 -23.23 -0.72
N ARG A 363 8.32 -22.18 -0.74
CA ARG A 363 8.14 -21.32 -1.93
C ARG A 363 9.45 -20.63 -2.36
N PRO A 364 10.27 -20.07 -1.44
CA PRO A 364 11.58 -19.54 -1.80
C PRO A 364 12.51 -20.62 -2.35
N LEU A 365 12.43 -21.85 -1.86
CA LEU A 365 13.24 -22.97 -2.34
C LEU A 365 12.83 -23.38 -3.76
N THR A 366 11.52 -23.49 -4.04
CA THR A 366 10.99 -23.73 -5.39
C THR A 366 11.54 -22.69 -6.37
N THR A 367 11.45 -21.42 -5.98
CA THR A 367 11.91 -20.28 -6.76
C THR A 367 13.42 -20.36 -7.02
N SER A 368 14.22 -20.74 -6.03
CA SER A 368 15.67 -20.94 -6.19
C SER A 368 16.01 -22.04 -7.18
N VAL A 369 15.29 -23.18 -7.15
CA VAL A 369 15.48 -24.26 -8.13
C VAL A 369 15.18 -23.75 -9.54
N LEU A 370 14.01 -23.12 -9.74
CA LEU A 370 13.60 -22.59 -11.04
C LEU A 370 14.59 -21.55 -11.57
N LYS A 371 15.02 -20.61 -10.71
CA LYS A 371 16.04 -19.61 -11.06
C LYS A 371 17.33 -20.32 -11.50
N GLY A 372 17.92 -21.15 -10.66
CA GLY A 372 19.18 -21.83 -10.95
C GLY A 372 19.11 -22.71 -12.20
N MET A 373 17.95 -23.35 -12.43
CA MET A 373 17.69 -24.15 -13.63
C MET A 373 17.66 -23.31 -14.89
N MET A 374 17.10 -22.10 -14.84
CA MET A 374 16.96 -21.25 -16.01
C MET A 374 18.14 -20.31 -16.27
N THR A 375 18.96 -20.03 -15.25
CA THR A 375 20.14 -19.16 -15.37
C THR A 375 21.08 -19.55 -16.53
N PRO A 376 21.38 -20.82 -16.83
CA PRO A 376 22.32 -21.15 -17.91
C PRO A 376 21.87 -20.75 -19.32
N PHE A 377 20.56 -20.58 -19.54
CA PHE A 377 20.01 -20.20 -20.84
C PHE A 377 19.35 -18.81 -20.87
N LEU A 378 19.05 -18.21 -19.71
CA LEU A 378 18.51 -16.85 -19.59
C LEU A 378 19.50 -15.86 -18.95
N SER A 379 20.61 -16.34 -18.41
CA SER A 379 21.64 -15.55 -17.73
C SER A 379 21.03 -14.58 -16.70
N HIS A 380 21.21 -13.27 -16.91
CA HIS A 380 20.78 -12.20 -16.01
C HIS A 380 19.28 -11.87 -16.10
N GLU A 381 18.58 -12.41 -17.10
CA GLU A 381 17.15 -12.15 -17.30
C GLU A 381 16.26 -12.92 -16.31
N VAL A 382 16.81 -13.89 -15.56
CA VAL A 382 16.06 -14.66 -14.56
C VAL A 382 16.57 -14.43 -13.14
N ASN A 383 15.65 -14.19 -12.21
CA ASN A 383 15.94 -13.98 -10.79
C ASN A 383 14.80 -14.47 -9.89
N PHE A 384 14.89 -14.18 -8.59
CA PHE A 384 13.93 -14.65 -7.59
C PHE A 384 12.53 -14.02 -7.70
N VAL A 385 12.35 -12.99 -8.53
CA VAL A 385 11.05 -12.37 -8.82
C VAL A 385 10.38 -13.08 -9.98
N ASN A 386 11.10 -13.22 -11.10
CA ASN A 386 10.50 -13.62 -12.36
C ASN A 386 10.67 -15.10 -12.71
N ALA A 387 11.48 -15.87 -11.96
CA ALA A 387 11.66 -17.30 -12.24
C ALA A 387 10.34 -18.09 -12.30
N PRO A 388 9.37 -17.94 -11.38
CA PRO A 388 8.10 -18.66 -11.48
C PRO A 388 7.26 -18.22 -12.69
N ILE A 389 7.30 -16.93 -13.03
CA ILE A 389 6.55 -16.33 -14.15
C ILE A 389 7.10 -16.87 -15.47
N ILE A 390 8.42 -16.81 -15.65
CA ILE A 390 9.10 -17.31 -16.85
C ILE A 390 8.86 -18.81 -17.03
N ALA A 391 8.88 -19.59 -15.94
CA ALA A 391 8.56 -21.01 -16.00
C ALA A 391 7.14 -21.23 -16.54
N GLN A 392 6.16 -20.49 -16.00
CA GLN A 392 4.77 -20.55 -16.44
C GLN A 392 4.59 -20.11 -17.91
N GLU A 393 5.21 -19.01 -18.34
CA GLU A 393 5.14 -18.51 -19.73
C GLU A 393 5.77 -19.49 -20.73
N ARG A 394 6.76 -20.28 -20.27
CA ARG A 394 7.38 -21.35 -21.04
C ARG A 394 6.62 -22.68 -20.95
N ASN A 395 5.45 -22.71 -20.31
CA ASN A 395 4.64 -23.89 -20.06
C ASN A 395 5.39 -25.01 -19.30
N ILE A 396 6.33 -24.62 -18.44
CA ILE A 396 7.01 -25.54 -17.52
C ILE A 396 6.07 -25.73 -16.33
N LYS A 397 5.61 -26.96 -16.16
CA LYS A 397 4.70 -27.37 -15.09
C LYS A 397 5.39 -27.53 -13.73
#